data_AF-A0A418HK69-F1
#
_entry.id   AF-A0A418HK69-F1
#
_cell.length_a   1.000
_cell.length_b   1.000
_cell.length_c   1.000
_cell.angle_alpha   90.00
_cell.angle_beta   90.00
_cell.angle_gamma   90.00
#
_symmetry.space_group_name_H-M   'P 1'
#
loop_
_entity.id
_entity.type
_entity.pdbx_description
1 polymer ?
#
loop_
_entity_poly.entity_id
_entity_poly.type
_entity_poly.pdbx_seq_one_letter_code
_entity_poly.pdbx_strand_id
1 'polypeptide(L)'
;SEVTSESPQISGTAEAGSTVKVELPNGTELTGVADDQGNYTIDFPANKKFNGGESIKVTSTDASGNKSDEKVIDVKDTTPPAAPTVSEVTSESTQVTGT
;
A
#
# COMPACT_ATOMS: atom_id res chain seq x y z
N SER A 1 8.83 -0.78 -5.00
CA SER A 1 8.03 0.17 -5.81
C SER A 1 7.44 1.24 -4.91
N GLU A 2 6.91 2.34 -5.47
CA GLU A 2 6.05 3.26 -4.69
C GLU A 2 4.83 2.48 -4.18
N VAL A 3 4.36 2.80 -2.97
CA VAL A 3 3.13 2.26 -2.39
C VAL A 3 2.19 3.43 -2.11
N THR A 4 0.93 3.28 -2.49
CA THR A 4 -0.11 4.31 -2.33
C THR A 4 -1.31 3.78 -1.56
N SER A 5 -2.25 4.66 -1.19
CA SER A 5 -3.47 4.30 -0.48
C SER A 5 -4.36 3.29 -1.23
N GLU A 6 -4.17 3.18 -2.55
CA GLU A 6 -4.92 2.32 -3.46
C GLU A 6 -4.10 1.12 -3.98
N SER A 7 -2.86 0.93 -3.51
CA SER A 7 -2.02 -0.19 -3.95
C SER A 7 -2.55 -1.51 -3.41
N PRO A 8 -2.80 -2.54 -4.26
CA PRO A 8 -3.29 -3.85 -3.81
C PRO A 8 -2.18 -4.78 -3.32
N GLN A 9 -0.93 -4.47 -3.67
CA GLN A 9 0.24 -5.30 -3.41
C GLN A 9 1.49 -4.43 -3.30
N ILE A 10 2.56 -5.00 -2.75
CA ILE A 10 3.90 -4.46 -2.77
C ILE A 10 4.82 -5.36 -3.59
N SER A 11 5.65 -4.74 -4.44
CA SER A 11 6.67 -5.42 -5.21
C SER A 11 8.03 -4.76 -5.04
N GLY A 12 9.07 -5.58 -5.24
CA GLY A 12 10.45 -5.13 -5.15
C GLY A 12 11.42 -6.27 -5.48
N THR A 13 12.67 -6.06 -5.10
CA THR A 13 13.73 -7.07 -5.25
C THR A 13 14.37 -7.41 -3.91
N ALA A 14 14.85 -8.64 -3.80
CA ALA A 14 15.68 -9.15 -2.72
C ALA A 14 16.63 -10.23 -3.29
N GLU A 15 17.50 -10.80 -2.46
CA GLU A 15 18.30 -11.95 -2.88
C GLU A 15 17.40 -13.11 -3.30
N ALA A 16 17.72 -13.79 -4.41
CA ALA A 16 16.93 -14.89 -4.93
C ALA A 16 16.75 -16.00 -3.87
N GLY A 17 15.52 -16.47 -3.69
CA GLY A 17 15.17 -17.46 -2.67
C GLY A 17 15.13 -16.94 -1.22
N SER A 18 15.43 -15.65 -0.98
CA SER A 18 15.28 -15.05 0.35
C SER A 18 13.81 -14.86 0.72
N THR A 19 13.51 -14.96 2.01
CA THR A 19 12.19 -14.65 2.55
C THR A 19 12.10 -13.15 2.83
N VAL A 20 11.17 -12.48 2.16
CA VAL A 20 10.83 -11.07 2.38
C VAL A 20 9.72 -10.99 3.41
N LYS A 21 9.92 -10.15 4.42
CA LYS A 21 8.94 -9.81 5.46
C LYS A 21 8.53 -8.35 5.32
N VAL A 22 7.23 -8.12 5.29
CA VAL A 22 6.60 -6.80 5.22
C VAL A 22 5.78 -6.59 6.50
N GLU A 23 6.15 -5.60 7.31
CA GLU A 23 5.40 -5.18 8.49
C GLU A 23 4.54 -3.96 8.15
N LEU A 24 3.23 -4.13 8.27
CA LEU A 24 2.23 -3.09 8.04
C LEU A 24 2.13 -2.13 9.25
N PRO A 25 1.52 -0.93 9.09
CA PRO A 25 1.42 0.06 10.17
C PRO A 25 0.71 -0.41 11.45
N ASN A 26 -0.15 -1.43 11.34
CA ASN A 26 -0.86 -2.04 12.47
C ASN A 26 -0.09 -3.22 13.09
N GLY A 27 1.16 -3.46 12.71
CA GLY A 27 1.98 -4.57 13.15
C GLY A 27 1.66 -5.92 12.47
N THR A 28 0.74 -5.95 11.50
CA THR A 28 0.51 -7.18 10.72
C THR A 28 1.73 -7.49 9.87
N GLU A 29 2.21 -8.73 9.93
CA GLU A 29 3.34 -9.21 9.15
C GLU A 29 2.86 -10.03 7.96
N LEU A 30 3.37 -9.71 6.78
CA LEU A 30 3.17 -10.46 5.54
C LEU A 30 4.52 -11.01 5.09
N THR A 31 4.50 -12.16 4.41
CA THR A 31 5.72 -12.77 3.88
C THR A 31 5.56 -13.18 2.42
N GLY A 32 6.69 -13.17 1.73
CA GLY A 32 6.83 -13.69 0.36
C GLY A 32 8.25 -14.18 0.15
N VAL A 33 8.48 -14.92 -0.94
CA VAL A 33 9.82 -15.39 -1.31
C VAL A 33 10.20 -14.70 -2.62
N ALA A 34 11.42 -14.20 -2.69
CA ALA A 34 11.96 -13.69 -3.95
C ALA A 34 12.24 -14.84 -4.92
N ASP A 35 11.82 -14.69 -6.17
CA ASP A 35 12.03 -15.68 -7.23
C ASP A 35 13.52 -15.83 -7.60
N ASP A 36 13.82 -16.72 -8.55
CA ASP A 36 15.20 -16.98 -9.01
C ASP A 36 15.87 -15.76 -9.67
N GLN A 37 15.09 -14.74 -10.03
CA GLN A 37 15.55 -13.47 -10.57
C GLN A 37 15.63 -12.37 -9.48
N GLY A 38 15.28 -12.70 -8.24
CA GLY A 38 15.26 -11.80 -7.10
C GLY A 38 14.01 -10.93 -7.00
N ASN A 39 12.97 -11.15 -7.79
CA ASN A 39 11.73 -10.37 -7.71
C ASN A 39 10.77 -10.96 -6.69
N TYR A 40 10.06 -10.12 -5.96
CA TYR A 40 8.94 -10.55 -5.12
C TYR A 40 7.70 -9.67 -5.34
N THR A 41 6.54 -10.26 -5.09
CA THR A 41 5.26 -9.56 -5.00
C THR A 41 4.49 -10.14 -3.81
N ILE A 42 3.96 -9.28 -2.96
CA ILE A 42 3.19 -9.65 -1.76
C ILE A 42 1.88 -8.87 -1.79
N ASP A 43 0.76 -9.59 -1.82
CA ASP A 43 -0.57 -9.00 -1.77
C ASP A 43 -0.87 -8.44 -0.39
N PHE A 44 -1.50 -7.26 -0.34
CA PHE A 44 -2.07 -6.75 0.89
C PHE A 44 -3.41 -7.45 1.17
N PRO A 45 -3.80 -7.63 2.45
CA PRO A 45 -5.12 -8.15 2.78
C PRO A 45 -6.21 -7.27 2.15
N ALA A 46 -7.22 -7.88 1.52
CA ALA A 46 -8.28 -7.14 0.80
C ALA A 46 -9.09 -6.18 1.71
N ASN A 47 -9.12 -6.43 3.02
CA ASN A 47 -9.76 -5.57 4.01
C ASN A 47 -8.83 -4.48 4.56
N LYS A 48 -7.56 -4.46 4.16
CA LYS A 48 -6.60 -3.44 4.56
C LYS A 48 -6.83 -2.21 3.68
N LYS A 49 -7.11 -1.09 4.34
CA LYS A 49 -7.13 0.23 3.71
C LYS A 49 -6.00 1.06 4.31
N PHE A 50 -5.22 1.68 3.44
CA PHE A 50 -4.25 2.70 3.82
C PHE A 50 -4.88 4.08 3.62
N ASN A 51 -4.47 5.05 4.43
CA ASN A 51 -4.94 6.44 4.31
C ASN A 51 -3.86 7.34 3.70
N GLY A 52 -2.63 6.85 3.58
CA GLY A 52 -1.46 7.66 3.26
C GLY A 52 -0.86 8.32 4.49
N GLY A 53 0.44 8.60 4.42
CA GLY A 53 1.25 9.07 5.55
C GLY A 53 1.66 7.98 6.53
N GLU A 54 1.17 6.74 6.37
CA GLU A 54 1.67 5.60 7.13
C GLU A 54 3.00 5.08 6.59
N SER A 55 3.72 4.31 7.39
CA SER A 55 4.98 3.67 6.98
C SER A 55 4.90 2.14 7.04
N ILE A 56 5.42 1.48 6.01
CA ILE A 56 5.60 0.04 5.90
C ILE A 56 7.08 -0.28 6.04
N LYS A 57 7.43 -1.35 6.76
CA LYS A 57 8.82 -1.80 6.89
C LYS A 57 9.03 -3.10 6.14
N VAL A 58 10.16 -3.21 5.47
CA VAL A 58 10.53 -4.39 4.68
C VAL A 58 11.91 -4.87 5.09
N THR A 59 12.04 -6.17 5.33
CA THR A 59 13.32 -6.85 5.56
C THR A 59 13.35 -8.14 4.74
N SER A 60 14.54 -8.67 4.48
CA SER A 60 14.72 -10.00 3.89
C SER A 60 15.63 -10.86 4.74
N THR A 61 15.48 -12.17 4.64
CA THR A 61 16.34 -13.16 5.31
C THR A 61 16.73 -14.24 4.32
N ASP A 62 18.04 -14.46 4.14
CA ASP A 62 18.57 -15.48 3.24
C ASP A 62 18.39 -16.91 3.78
N ALA A 63 18.73 -17.92 2.97
CA ALA A 63 18.62 -19.32 3.36
C ALA A 63 19.58 -19.74 4.49
N SER A 64 20.61 -18.93 4.76
CA SER A 64 21.58 -19.13 5.86
C SER A 64 21.16 -18.42 7.15
N GLY A 65 20.07 -17.65 7.12
CA GLY A 65 19.53 -16.92 8.27
C GLY A 65 20.08 -15.50 8.45
N ASN A 66 20.84 -14.94 7.49
CA ASN A 66 21.30 -13.56 7.57
C ASN A 66 20.15 -12.61 7.21
N LYS A 67 19.93 -11.59 8.05
CA LYS A 67 18.87 -10.59 7.86
C LYS A 67 19.43 -9.30 7.27
N SER A 68 18.70 -8.71 6.33
CA SER A 68 19.01 -7.39 5.76
C SER A 68 18.75 -6.24 6.74
N ASP A 69 19.30 -5.07 6.44
CA ASP A 69 18.82 -3.81 7.01
C ASP A 69 17.33 -3.59 6.68
N GLU A 70 16.66 -2.81 7.53
CA GLU A 70 15.26 -2.42 7.33
C GLU A 70 15.13 -1.34 6.26
N LYS A 71 14.19 -1.53 5.34
CA LYS A 71 13.73 -0.49 4.43
C LYS A 71 12.36 0.01 4.85
N VAL A 72 12.25 1.32 5.08
CA VAL A 72 10.97 1.99 5.33
C VAL A 72 10.41 2.53 4.01
N ILE A 73 9.10 2.37 3.82
CA ILE A 73 8.34 2.85 2.66
C ILE A 73 7.16 3.66 3.19
N ASP A 74 7.11 4.93 2.79
CA ASP A 74 5.97 5.79 3.10
C ASP A 74 4.83 5.54 2.11
N VAL A 75 3.63 5.38 2.64
CA VAL A 75 2.42 5.20 1.85
C VAL A 75 1.93 6.58 1.41
N LYS A 76 1.80 6.79 0.11
CA LYS A 76 1.29 8.06 -0.44
C LYS A 76 -0.23 8.04 -0.50
N ASP A 77 -0.89 9.09 -0.03
CA ASP A 77 -2.32 9.24 -0.25
C ASP A 77 -2.59 9.55 -1.73
N THR A 78 -3.35 8.68 -2.39
CA THR A 78 -3.88 8.89 -3.75
C THR A 78 -5.39 8.75 -3.78
N THR A 79 -6.04 8.73 -2.61
CA THR A 79 -7.49 8.58 -2.47
C THR A 79 -8.15 9.84 -3.04
N PRO A 80 -8.99 9.73 -4.10
CA PRO A 80 -9.69 10.89 -4.62
C PRO A 80 -10.66 11.46 -3.57
N PRO A 81 -10.89 12.78 -3.55
CA PRO A 81 -11.96 13.36 -2.73
C PRO A 81 -13.32 12.82 -3.17
N ALA A 82 -14.30 12.86 -2.27
CA ALA A 82 -15.68 12.54 -2.62
C ALA A 82 -16.18 13.47 -3.73
N ALA A 83 -16.94 12.92 -4.69
CA ALA A 83 -17.60 13.75 -5.70
C ALA A 83 -18.59 14.69 -5.01
N PRO A 84 -18.66 15.97 -5.42
CA PRO A 84 -19.64 16.89 -4.86
C PRO A 84 -21.05 16.41 -5.17
N THR A 85 -21.97 16.67 -4.25
CA THR A 85 -23.41 16.43 -4.48
C THR A 85 -24.10 17.73 -4.82
N VAL A 86 -25.14 17.67 -5.66
CA VAL A 86 -25.94 18.84 -6.03
C VAL A 86 -27.35 18.62 -5.49
N SER A 87 -27.86 19.61 -4.75
CA SER A 87 -29.26 19.61 -4.31
C SER A 87 -30.19 19.71 -5.52
N GLU A 88 -31.44 19.29 -5.38
CA GLU A 88 -32.43 19.38 -6.47
C GLU A 88 -32.51 20.80 -7.04
N VAL A 89 -32.45 20.89 -8.38
CA VAL A 89 -32.59 22.15 -9.12
C VAL A 89 -33.87 22.08 -9.95
N THR A 90 -34.72 23.09 -9.82
CA THR A 90 -35.99 23.23 -10.53
C THR A 90 -35.94 24.44 -11.48
N SER A 91 -36.98 24.61 -12.32
CA SER A 91 -37.08 25.79 -13.20
C SER A 91 -37.16 27.12 -12.43
N GLU A 92 -37.56 27.08 -11.16
CA GLU A 92 -37.70 28.26 -10.30
C GLU A 92 -36.47 28.48 -9.40
N SER A 93 -35.48 27.58 -9.45
CA SER A 93 -34.27 27.70 -8.61
C SER A 93 -33.43 28.90 -9.02
N THR A 94 -33.21 29.81 -8.08
CA THR A 94 -32.33 30.99 -8.26
C THR A 94 -30.90 30.77 -7.79
N GLN A 95 -30.63 29.63 -7.14
CA GLN A 95 -29.30 29.22 -6.69
C GLN A 95 -29.14 27.69 -6.83
N VAL A 96 -27.90 27.26 -7.07
CA VAL A 96 -27.48 25.86 -6.96
C VAL A 96 -26.64 25.71 -5.70
N THR A 97 -26.98 24.75 -4.85
CA THR A 97 -26.25 24.42 -3.63
C THR A 97 -25.87 22.94 -3.61
N GLY A 98 -24.83 22.61 -2.85
CA GLY A 98 -24.27 21.27 -2.76
C GLY A 98 -23.30 21.16 -1.59
N THR A 99 -22.79 19.96 -1.34
CA THR A 99 -21.72 19.68 -0.37
C THR A 99 -20.58 18.94 -1.04
#